data_AF-A0A815THS1-F1
#
_entry.id   AF-A0A815THS1-F1
#
_cell.length_a   1.000
_cell.length_b   1.000
_cell.length_c   1.000
_cell.angle_alpha   90.00
_cell.angle_beta   90.00
_cell.angle_gamma   90.00
#
_symmetry.space_group_name_H-M   'P 1'
#
loop_
_entity.id
_entity.type
_entity.pdbx_description
1 polymer ?
#
loop_
_entity_poly.entity_id
_entity_poly.type
_entity_poly.pdbx_seq_one_letter_code
_entity_poly.pdbx_strand_id
1 'polypeptide(L)'
;MSWSPSVKESNRLIEYIQTTLIEYRLNSEWKSIKRVQVEINHMIYPMLQIRQNILRNNILYEMNITNKSIEMLPKAIHRSASICLSCDFYPIIVGKFCVAKNILHEFLKKCLSCSCNVDKHIPINCIINYEYSNAPVRTTQKETIHMPSQFTMAGAEFDYFLVHITHSSKTNPFLSGLERIIDEENKLCESQTSNHLNVKQVKNLIEIQCIYEKRMKDVSSNQQLTDLSNIDKRIGTIRKYPMIEKQLEIMKQTQEMMTELYEVSED
;
A
#
# COMPACT_ATOMS: atom_id res chain seq x y z
N MET A 1 -51.48 -1.45 -25.84
CA MET A 1 -50.21 -2.18 -26.00
C MET A 1 -49.97 -2.94 -24.71
N SER A 2 -49.81 -4.28 -24.78
CA SER A 2 -49.71 -5.15 -23.61
C SER A 2 -48.24 -5.25 -23.18
N TRP A 3 -47.97 -5.00 -21.89
CA TRP A 3 -46.66 -5.20 -21.25
C TRP A 3 -46.28 -6.68 -21.09
N SER A 4 -47.14 -7.61 -21.53
CA SER A 4 -46.92 -9.06 -21.37
C SER A 4 -45.61 -9.59 -21.96
N PRO A 5 -45.07 -9.07 -23.09
CA PRO A 5 -43.77 -9.53 -23.60
C PRO A 5 -42.62 -9.10 -22.68
N SER A 6 -42.67 -7.88 -22.13
CA SER A 6 -41.65 -7.34 -21.23
C SER A 6 -41.64 -8.08 -19.88
N VAL A 7 -42.82 -8.39 -19.33
CA VAL A 7 -42.93 -9.19 -18.10
C VAL A 7 -42.40 -10.61 -18.33
N LYS A 8 -42.72 -11.22 -19.47
CA LYS A 8 -42.24 -12.56 -19.81
C LYS A 8 -40.71 -12.59 -19.93
N GLU A 9 -40.11 -11.58 -20.56
CA GLU A 9 -38.66 -11.55 -20.73
C GLU A 9 -37.92 -11.19 -19.44
N SER A 10 -38.51 -10.34 -18.59
CA SER A 10 -38.00 -10.08 -17.24
C SER A 10 -38.03 -11.33 -16.38
N ASN A 11 -39.13 -12.09 -16.40
CA ASN A 11 -39.23 -13.36 -15.68
C ASN A 11 -38.23 -14.40 -16.22
N ARG A 12 -38.04 -14.46 -17.55
CA ARG A 12 -37.06 -15.35 -18.18
C ARG A 12 -35.62 -15.00 -17.78
N LEU A 13 -35.31 -13.70 -17.66
CA LEU A 13 -34.02 -13.24 -17.15
C LEU A 13 -33.82 -13.58 -15.67
N ILE A 14 -34.83 -13.37 -14.83
CA ILE A 14 -34.79 -13.75 -13.41
C ILE A 14 -34.58 -15.26 -13.28
N GLU A 15 -35.31 -16.05 -14.05
CA GLU A 15 -35.22 -17.51 -14.04
C GLU A 15 -33.84 -17.98 -14.54
N TYR A 16 -33.28 -17.36 -15.57
CA TYR A 16 -31.91 -17.60 -16.02
C TYR A 16 -30.87 -17.26 -14.94
N ILE A 17 -31.02 -16.13 -14.24
CA ILE A 17 -30.15 -15.75 -13.13
C ILE A 17 -30.26 -16.76 -11.97
N GLN A 18 -31.48 -17.19 -11.65
CA GLN A 18 -31.75 -18.09 -10.53
C GLN A 18 -31.43 -19.56 -10.82
N THR A 19 -31.40 -20.00 -12.08
CA THR A 19 -31.20 -21.42 -12.40
C THR A 19 -29.83 -21.67 -13.02
N THR A 20 -29.36 -20.77 -13.87
CA THR A 20 -28.14 -20.95 -14.67
C THR A 20 -26.95 -20.21 -14.05
N LEU A 21 -27.16 -19.01 -13.48
CA LEU A 21 -26.09 -18.27 -12.80
C LEU A 21 -25.88 -18.68 -11.32
N ILE A 22 -26.68 -19.59 -10.75
CA ILE A 22 -26.40 -20.15 -9.42
C ILE A 22 -25.13 -21.00 -9.41
N GLU A 23 -24.79 -21.70 -10.50
CA GLU A 23 -23.48 -22.36 -10.65
C GLU A 23 -22.33 -21.34 -10.74
N TYR A 24 -22.62 -20.10 -11.15
CA TYR A 24 -21.72 -18.96 -11.08
C TYR A 24 -21.76 -18.21 -9.75
N ARG A 25 -22.44 -18.73 -8.70
CA ARG A 25 -22.16 -18.29 -7.33
C ARG A 25 -20.69 -18.59 -7.08
N LEU A 26 -19.86 -17.56 -7.20
CA LEU A 26 -18.44 -17.58 -6.88
C LEU A 26 -18.25 -18.50 -5.68
N ASN A 27 -17.56 -19.63 -5.90
CA ASN A 27 -17.20 -20.57 -4.84
C ASN A 27 -16.69 -19.73 -3.65
N SER A 28 -17.06 -20.09 -2.43
CA SER A 28 -16.60 -19.46 -1.19
C SER A 28 -15.08 -19.17 -1.19
N GLU A 29 -14.30 -20.03 -1.84
CA GLU A 29 -12.87 -19.89 -2.09
C GLU A 29 -12.53 -18.71 -3.01
N TRP A 30 -13.25 -18.53 -4.13
CA TRP A 30 -13.06 -17.39 -5.04
C TRP A 30 -13.36 -16.04 -4.37
N LYS A 31 -14.41 -15.98 -3.55
CA LYS A 31 -14.69 -14.78 -2.74
C LYS A 31 -13.55 -14.52 -1.73
N SER A 32 -12.97 -15.57 -1.18
CA SER A 32 -11.84 -15.48 -0.24
C SER A 32 -10.56 -15.00 -0.94
N ILE A 33 -10.25 -15.50 -2.14
CA ILE A 33 -9.09 -15.05 -2.94
C ILE A 33 -9.21 -13.57 -3.30
N LYS A 34 -10.38 -13.14 -3.80
CA LYS A 34 -10.62 -11.74 -4.17
C LYS A 34 -10.51 -10.81 -2.97
N ARG A 35 -11.08 -11.20 -1.82
CA ARG A 35 -10.91 -10.47 -0.55
C ARG A 35 -9.42 -10.32 -0.22
N VAL A 36 -8.67 -11.42 -0.25
CA VAL A 36 -7.23 -11.42 0.06
C VAL A 36 -6.42 -10.54 -0.89
N GLN A 37 -6.70 -10.58 -2.20
CA GLN A 37 -6.06 -9.68 -3.17
C GLN A 37 -6.26 -8.21 -2.82
N VAL A 38 -7.50 -7.83 -2.47
CA VAL A 38 -7.86 -6.47 -2.08
C VAL A 38 -7.14 -6.08 -0.78
N GLU A 39 -7.15 -6.96 0.23
CA GLU A 39 -6.46 -6.70 1.50
C GLU A 39 -4.96 -6.52 1.32
N ILE A 40 -4.30 -7.38 0.53
CA ILE A 40 -2.87 -7.24 0.22
C ILE A 40 -2.60 -5.89 -0.43
N ASN A 41 -3.34 -5.54 -1.50
CA ASN A 41 -3.13 -4.29 -2.23
C ASN A 41 -3.30 -3.06 -1.32
N HIS A 42 -4.25 -3.10 -0.39
CA HIS A 42 -4.44 -2.03 0.59
C HIS A 42 -3.32 -1.95 1.65
N MET A 43 -2.62 -3.05 1.93
CA MET A 43 -1.56 -3.07 2.94
C MET A 43 -0.16 -2.75 2.38
N ILE A 44 0.10 -2.99 1.10
CA ILE A 44 1.44 -2.78 0.50
C ILE A 44 1.94 -1.35 0.74
N TYR A 45 1.10 -0.34 0.44
CA TYR A 45 1.50 1.06 0.63
C TYR A 45 1.77 1.40 2.12
N PRO A 46 0.87 1.08 3.07
CA PRO A 46 1.17 1.22 4.50
C PRO A 46 2.44 0.52 4.97
N MET A 47 2.69 -0.72 4.54
CA MET A 47 3.89 -1.48 4.91
C MET A 47 5.16 -0.76 4.47
N LEU A 48 5.18 -0.25 3.23
CA LEU A 48 6.32 0.48 2.68
C LEU A 48 6.57 1.80 3.42
N GLN A 49 5.53 2.60 3.67
CA GLN A 49 5.65 3.88 4.38
C GLN A 49 6.12 3.70 5.82
N ILE A 50 5.54 2.73 6.53
CA ILE A 50 5.92 2.43 7.92
C ILE A 50 7.35 1.95 7.98
N ARG A 51 7.73 1.04 7.08
CA ARG A 51 9.10 0.56 7.00
C ARG A 51 10.09 1.71 6.81
N GLN A 52 9.82 2.60 5.85
CA GLN A 52 10.66 3.75 5.58
C GLN A 52 10.83 4.60 6.84
N ASN A 53 9.75 4.83 7.60
CA ASN A 53 9.80 5.58 8.85
C ASN A 53 10.57 4.85 9.98
N ILE A 54 10.42 3.53 10.11
CA ILE A 54 11.20 2.73 11.07
C ILE A 54 12.69 2.89 10.78
N LEU A 55 13.11 2.81 9.51
CA LEU A 55 14.52 2.98 9.15
C LEU A 55 15.06 4.37 9.53
N ARG A 56 14.27 5.44 9.30
CA ARG A 56 14.67 6.80 9.69
C ARG A 56 14.87 6.88 11.20
N ASN A 57 13.96 6.34 11.99
CA ASN A 57 14.06 6.32 13.44
C ASN A 57 15.22 5.44 13.95
N ASN A 58 15.51 4.32 13.29
CA ASN A 58 16.67 3.48 13.59
C ASN A 58 17.98 4.26 13.35
N ILE A 59 18.06 4.99 12.24
CA ILE A 59 19.22 5.84 11.95
C ILE A 59 19.38 6.94 13.01
N LEU A 60 18.29 7.59 13.46
CA LEU A 60 18.36 8.56 14.57
C LEU A 60 18.92 7.92 15.84
N TYR A 61 18.42 6.74 16.19
CA TYR A 61 18.89 5.98 17.36
C TYR A 61 20.38 5.63 17.26
N GLU A 62 20.83 5.10 16.12
CA GLU A 62 22.24 4.77 15.86
C GLU A 62 23.17 6.00 15.91
N MET A 63 22.63 7.18 15.61
CA MET A 63 23.34 8.46 15.72
C MET A 63 23.29 9.06 17.14
N ASN A 64 22.86 8.29 18.14
CA ASN A 64 22.67 8.71 19.53
C ASN A 64 21.66 9.86 19.71
N ILE A 65 20.71 10.02 18.78
CA ILE A 65 19.61 10.99 18.87
C ILE A 65 18.40 10.26 19.47
N THR A 66 18.45 9.97 20.76
CA THR A 66 17.49 9.07 21.43
C THR A 66 16.21 9.76 21.90
N ASN A 67 16.23 11.08 22.10
CA ASN A 67 15.11 11.89 22.61
C ASN A 67 14.27 12.56 21.49
N LYS A 68 14.39 12.08 20.26
CA LYS A 68 13.66 12.61 19.11
C LYS A 68 13.19 11.44 18.26
N SER A 69 12.03 11.60 17.65
CA SER A 69 11.52 10.62 16.68
C SER A 69 10.76 11.29 15.56
N ILE A 70 10.65 10.60 14.44
CA ILE A 70 9.76 10.97 13.35
C ILE A 70 8.48 10.16 13.49
N GLU A 71 7.38 10.86 13.72
CA GLU A 71 6.05 10.31 13.88
C GLU A 71 5.30 10.35 12.56
N MET A 72 4.55 9.28 12.27
CA MET A 72 3.65 9.19 11.12
C MET A 72 2.23 9.54 11.55
N LEU A 73 1.64 10.49 10.84
CA LEU A 73 0.29 10.96 11.08
C LEU A 73 -0.56 10.72 9.82
N PRO A 74 -1.21 9.54 9.72
CA PRO A 74 -2.12 9.26 8.63
C PRO A 74 -3.32 10.21 8.69
N LYS A 75 -3.75 10.70 7.52
CA LYS A 75 -4.92 11.56 7.35
C LYS A 75 -5.78 11.06 6.21
N ALA A 76 -7.09 11.16 6.41
CA ALA A 76 -8.09 10.86 5.40
C ALA A 76 -7.98 11.82 4.21
N ILE A 77 -8.45 11.36 3.05
CA ILE A 77 -8.49 12.15 1.82
C ILE A 77 -9.94 12.38 1.44
N HIS A 78 -10.32 13.62 1.11
CA HIS A 78 -11.70 13.98 0.77
C HIS A 78 -12.02 13.88 -0.73
N ARG A 79 -11.13 13.27 -1.53
CA ARG A 79 -11.29 13.12 -2.98
C ARG A 79 -10.52 11.91 -3.49
N SER A 80 -10.93 11.40 -4.64
CA SER A 80 -10.19 10.37 -5.39
C SER A 80 -8.78 10.89 -5.71
N ALA A 81 -7.78 10.28 -5.09
CA ALA A 81 -6.40 10.73 -5.17
C ALA A 81 -5.47 9.58 -5.57
N SER A 82 -4.43 9.96 -6.32
CA SER A 82 -3.37 9.06 -6.72
C SER A 82 -2.02 9.75 -6.60
N ILE A 83 -0.95 8.97 -6.55
CA ILE A 83 0.43 9.44 -6.68
C ILE A 83 0.90 9.10 -8.08
N CYS A 84 1.33 10.10 -8.86
CA CYS A 84 1.95 9.86 -10.15
C CYS A 84 3.43 9.49 -9.97
N LEU A 85 3.85 8.39 -10.59
CA LEU A 85 5.23 7.88 -10.59
C LEU A 85 6.18 8.70 -11.45
N SER A 86 5.65 9.57 -12.32
CA SER A 86 6.44 10.37 -13.26
C SER A 86 6.48 11.85 -12.92
N CYS A 87 5.69 12.31 -11.94
CA CYS A 87 5.69 13.70 -11.54
C CYS A 87 6.63 13.93 -10.35
N ASP A 88 7.13 15.14 -10.24
CA ASP A 88 7.99 15.53 -9.13
C ASP A 88 7.23 15.51 -7.80
N PHE A 89 7.98 15.27 -6.74
CA PHE A 89 7.53 15.43 -5.36
C PHE A 89 8.13 16.72 -4.78
N TYR A 90 7.55 17.20 -3.68
CA TYR A 90 8.11 18.33 -2.95
C TYR A 90 8.96 17.84 -1.76
N PRO A 91 10.25 18.22 -1.65
CA PRO A 91 11.06 17.88 -0.48
C PRO A 91 10.58 18.67 0.75
N ILE A 92 10.29 17.99 1.86
CA ILE A 92 10.03 18.62 3.16
C ILE A 92 11.10 18.22 4.18
N ILE A 93 11.48 19.15 5.07
CA ILE A 93 12.42 18.85 6.15
C ILE A 93 11.63 18.35 7.36
N VAL A 94 11.99 17.17 7.86
CA VAL A 94 11.41 16.55 9.05
C VAL A 94 12.55 16.17 10.00
N GLY A 95 12.78 17.02 10.99
CA GLY A 95 13.93 16.87 11.88
C GLY A 95 15.24 17.00 11.10
N LYS A 96 16.02 15.91 11.08
CA LYS A 96 17.29 15.85 10.33
C LYS A 96 17.18 15.16 8.97
N PHE A 97 15.99 14.74 8.56
CA PHE A 97 15.74 14.11 7.28
C PHE A 97 15.07 15.08 6.31
N CYS A 98 15.36 14.90 5.03
CA CYS A 98 14.49 15.38 3.96
C CYS A 98 13.51 14.25 3.60
N VAL A 99 12.24 14.54 3.39
CA VAL A 99 11.21 13.54 3.09
C VAL A 99 10.47 13.96 1.82
N ALA A 100 10.24 13.01 0.92
CA ALA A 100 9.47 13.24 -0.29
C ALA A 100 7.98 13.40 0.07
N LYS A 101 7.43 14.60 -0.12
CA LYS A 101 6.00 14.86 -0.01
C LYS A 101 5.39 14.75 -1.40
N ASN A 102 4.70 13.63 -1.63
CA ASN A 102 4.02 13.35 -2.88
C ASN A 102 2.92 14.39 -3.17
N ILE A 103 2.84 14.84 -4.43
CA ILE A 103 1.75 15.67 -4.92
C ILE A 103 0.57 14.76 -5.24
N LEU A 104 -0.61 15.10 -4.72
CA LEU A 104 -1.80 14.32 -4.97
C LEU A 104 -2.41 14.68 -6.32
N HIS A 105 -2.65 13.64 -7.11
CA HIS A 105 -3.26 13.73 -8.41
C HIS A 105 -4.72 13.33 -8.32
N GLU A 106 -5.61 14.25 -8.66
CA GLU A 106 -7.04 13.98 -8.65
C GLU A 106 -7.45 13.16 -9.88
N PHE A 107 -8.23 12.11 -9.63
CA PHE A 107 -8.56 11.12 -10.65
C PHE A 107 -10.07 10.94 -10.80
N LEU A 108 -10.57 11.26 -12.01
CA LEU A 108 -11.92 10.93 -12.46
C LEU A 108 -11.83 9.82 -13.53
N LYS A 109 -11.98 10.17 -14.82
CA LYS A 109 -11.71 9.27 -15.96
C LYS A 109 -10.26 9.34 -16.45
N LYS A 110 -9.58 10.43 -16.13
CA LYS A 110 -8.18 10.72 -16.43
C LYS A 110 -7.59 11.52 -15.26
N CYS A 111 -6.26 11.58 -15.19
CA CYS A 111 -5.58 12.48 -14.27
C CYS A 111 -5.90 13.94 -14.64
N LEU A 112 -6.36 14.72 -13.67
CA LEU A 112 -6.60 16.16 -13.83
C LEU A 112 -5.36 17.00 -13.52
N SER A 113 -4.36 16.39 -12.88
CA SER A 113 -3.17 17.07 -12.37
C SER A 113 -1.95 16.94 -13.28
N CYS A 114 -1.92 15.98 -14.20
CA CYS A 114 -0.84 15.82 -15.19
C CYS A 114 -1.30 15.09 -16.46
N SER A 115 -0.42 15.08 -17.46
CA SER A 115 -0.62 14.37 -18.75
C SER A 115 -0.06 12.94 -18.75
N CYS A 116 0.35 12.40 -17.61
CA CYS A 116 0.91 11.04 -17.53
C CYS A 116 -0.20 9.98 -17.72
N ASN A 117 0.19 8.83 -18.24
CA ASN A 117 -0.74 7.72 -18.44
C ASN A 117 -1.28 7.17 -17.11
N VAL A 118 -2.46 6.55 -17.15
CA VAL A 118 -3.15 6.00 -15.96
C VAL A 118 -2.31 4.92 -15.25
N ASP A 119 -1.55 4.12 -16.00
CA ASP A 119 -0.64 3.10 -15.46
C ASP A 119 0.52 3.68 -14.64
N LYS A 120 0.77 4.99 -14.73
CA LYS A 120 1.74 5.71 -13.88
C LYS A 120 1.13 6.25 -12.60
N HIS A 121 -0.13 5.99 -12.30
CA HIS A 121 -0.81 6.50 -11.11
C HIS A 121 -1.11 5.37 -10.13
N ILE A 122 -0.63 5.51 -8.90
CA ILE A 122 -0.95 4.60 -7.80
C ILE A 122 -2.10 5.22 -7.00
N PRO A 123 -3.28 4.59 -6.91
CA PRO A 123 -4.37 5.09 -6.09
C PRO A 123 -3.95 5.09 -4.61
N ILE A 124 -4.33 6.14 -3.89
CA ILE A 124 -4.09 6.21 -2.45
C ILE A 124 -5.36 6.63 -1.70
N ASN A 125 -5.59 5.99 -0.55
CA ASN A 125 -6.76 6.27 0.30
C ASN A 125 -6.34 6.89 1.65
N CYS A 126 -5.07 7.25 1.80
CA CYS A 126 -4.53 7.87 3.01
C CYS A 126 -3.27 8.67 2.66
N ILE A 127 -3.14 9.87 3.23
CA ILE A 127 -1.91 10.67 3.18
C ILE A 127 -1.15 10.47 4.48
N ILE A 128 0.18 10.35 4.40
CA ILE A 128 1.04 10.38 5.57
C ILE A 128 1.63 11.77 5.73
N ASN A 129 1.33 12.41 6.85
CA ASN A 129 2.12 13.55 7.33
C ASN A 129 3.17 13.07 8.30
N TYR A 130 4.23 13.87 8.43
CA TYR A 130 5.34 13.57 9.31
C TYR A 130 5.56 14.71 10.29
N GLU A 131 5.78 14.37 11.55
CA GLU A 131 6.14 15.33 12.60
C GLU A 131 7.42 14.88 13.31
N TYR A 132 8.26 15.85 13.66
CA TYR A 132 9.47 15.59 14.44
C TYR A 132 9.18 15.87 15.91
N SER A 133 9.01 14.80 16.70
CA SER A 133 8.58 14.91 18.08
C SER A 133 9.76 14.92 19.06
N ASN A 134 9.53 15.53 20.22
CA ASN A 134 10.44 15.49 21.38
C ASN A 134 10.25 14.23 22.23
N ALA A 135 9.57 13.21 21.70
CA ALA A 135 9.43 11.94 22.36
C ALA A 135 10.65 11.07 22.02
N PRO A 136 11.15 10.27 22.98
CA PRO A 136 12.11 9.24 22.64
C PRO A 136 11.48 8.29 21.62
N VAL A 137 12.34 7.67 20.81
CA VAL A 137 11.94 6.61 19.89
C VAL A 137 11.23 5.52 20.73
N ARG A 138 9.89 5.51 20.69
CA ARG A 138 9.06 4.63 21.55
C ARG A 138 9.09 3.16 21.10
N THR A 139 9.80 2.85 20.02
CA THR A 139 9.91 1.47 19.56
C THR A 139 10.70 0.67 20.58
N THR A 140 10.01 -0.32 21.15
CA THR A 140 10.68 -1.39 21.89
C THR A 140 11.75 -2.02 21.00
N GLN A 141 12.91 -2.44 21.52
CA GLN A 141 13.97 -3.11 20.71
C GLN A 141 13.43 -4.20 19.76
N LYS A 142 12.32 -4.86 20.13
CA LYS A 142 11.60 -5.83 19.29
C LYS A 142 11.00 -5.22 18.01
N GLU A 143 10.40 -4.03 18.08
CA GLU A 143 9.82 -3.33 16.93
C GLU A 143 10.91 -2.77 15.99
N THR A 144 12.04 -2.37 16.56
CA THR A 144 13.19 -1.80 15.86
C THR A 144 13.92 -2.82 14.98
N ILE A 145 14.00 -4.08 15.41
CA ILE A 145 14.83 -5.13 14.78
C ILE A 145 14.00 -6.13 13.95
N HIS A 146 12.83 -6.57 14.43
CA HIS A 146 12.10 -7.66 13.78
C HIS A 146 11.05 -7.20 12.76
N MET A 147 10.38 -6.07 12.99
CA MET A 147 9.27 -5.63 12.13
C MET A 147 9.68 -5.29 10.69
N PRO A 148 10.80 -4.57 10.44
CA PRO A 148 11.26 -4.36 9.08
C PRO A 148 11.48 -5.69 8.35
N SER A 149 12.14 -6.67 8.96
CA SER A 149 12.31 -7.98 8.32
C SER A 149 10.96 -8.62 7.97
N GLN A 150 9.99 -8.59 8.89
CA GLN A 150 8.65 -9.14 8.64
C GLN A 150 7.92 -8.47 7.47
N PHE A 151 7.99 -7.15 7.32
CA PHE A 151 7.39 -6.47 6.17
C PHE A 151 8.04 -6.89 4.85
N THR A 152 9.36 -7.12 4.82
CA THR A 152 10.02 -7.58 3.59
C THR A 152 9.56 -8.99 3.23
N MET A 153 9.55 -9.87 4.23
CA MET A 153 9.16 -11.26 4.02
C MET A 153 7.71 -11.38 3.55
N ALA A 154 6.80 -10.63 4.21
CA ALA A 154 5.40 -10.54 3.82
C ALA A 154 5.26 -9.96 2.41
N GLY A 155 5.98 -8.88 2.08
CA GLY A 155 5.94 -8.26 0.76
C GLY A 155 6.28 -9.23 -0.37
N ALA A 156 7.31 -10.07 -0.20
CA ALA A 156 7.68 -11.08 -1.20
C ALA A 156 6.61 -12.19 -1.33
N GLU A 157 6.05 -12.66 -0.21
CA GLU A 157 4.97 -13.66 -0.22
C GLU A 157 3.69 -13.10 -0.89
N PHE A 158 3.38 -11.83 -0.63
CA PHE A 158 2.25 -11.12 -1.21
C PHE A 158 2.41 -10.90 -2.71
N ASP A 159 3.55 -10.38 -3.17
CA ASP A 159 3.81 -10.19 -4.60
C ASP A 159 3.79 -11.53 -5.34
N TYR A 160 4.37 -12.59 -4.76
CA TYR A 160 4.28 -13.93 -5.34
C TYR A 160 2.84 -14.42 -5.47
N PHE A 161 2.02 -14.24 -4.42
CA PHE A 161 0.60 -14.61 -4.46
C PHE A 161 -0.18 -13.82 -5.53
N LEU A 162 0.06 -12.51 -5.64
CA LEU A 162 -0.62 -11.65 -6.61
C LEU A 162 -0.24 -11.97 -8.06
N VAL A 163 1.05 -12.21 -8.33
CA VAL A 163 1.58 -12.39 -9.69
C VAL A 163 1.51 -13.84 -10.16
N HIS A 164 1.91 -14.80 -9.34
CA HIS A 164 2.12 -16.19 -9.74
C HIS A 164 0.97 -17.13 -9.37
N ILE A 165 0.30 -16.90 -8.24
CA ILE A 165 -0.81 -17.77 -7.81
C ILE A 165 -2.13 -17.32 -8.41
N THR A 166 -2.40 -16.01 -8.34
CA THR A 166 -3.72 -15.49 -8.69
C THR A 166 -3.77 -14.68 -9.98
N HIS A 167 -2.59 -14.36 -10.55
CA HIS A 167 -2.43 -13.56 -11.77
C HIS A 167 -3.22 -12.24 -11.75
N SER A 168 -3.44 -11.67 -10.55
CA SER A 168 -4.17 -10.42 -10.36
C SER A 168 -3.34 -9.18 -10.65
N SER A 169 -2.01 -9.32 -10.66
CA SER A 169 -1.07 -8.24 -11.01
C SER A 169 -0.09 -8.71 -12.09
N LYS A 170 0.26 -7.78 -12.98
CA LYS A 170 1.31 -7.98 -14.00
C LYS A 170 2.70 -7.64 -13.49
N THR A 171 2.79 -6.91 -12.39
CA THR A 171 4.03 -6.45 -11.75
C THR A 171 4.05 -6.86 -10.29
N ASN A 172 5.20 -6.70 -9.63
CA ASN A 172 5.39 -6.92 -8.20
C ASN A 172 5.10 -5.61 -7.44
N PRO A 173 3.86 -5.36 -6.95
CA PRO A 173 3.51 -4.06 -6.40
C PRO A 173 4.34 -3.65 -5.17
N PHE A 174 4.76 -4.59 -4.32
CA PHE A 174 5.66 -4.27 -3.20
C PHE A 174 7.05 -3.86 -3.71
N LEU A 175 7.64 -4.62 -4.64
CA LEU A 175 8.94 -4.28 -5.23
C LEU A 175 8.89 -2.94 -5.96
N SER A 176 7.90 -2.71 -6.82
CA SER A 176 7.77 -1.45 -7.56
C SER A 176 7.58 -0.26 -6.61
N GLY A 177 6.87 -0.44 -5.49
CA GLY A 177 6.76 0.59 -4.46
C GLY A 177 8.08 0.84 -3.72
N LEU A 178 8.88 -0.20 -3.47
CA LEU A 178 10.21 -0.08 -2.85
C LEU A 178 11.20 0.62 -3.78
N GLU A 179 11.24 0.25 -5.06
CA GLU A 179 12.07 0.89 -6.10
C GLU A 179 11.75 2.38 -6.22
N ARG A 180 10.46 2.72 -6.21
CA ARG A 180 10.02 4.12 -6.20
C ARG A 180 10.54 4.88 -4.98
N ILE A 181 10.44 4.29 -3.79
CA ILE A 181 10.95 4.91 -2.56
C ILE A 181 12.47 5.14 -2.63
N ILE A 182 13.22 4.19 -3.20
CA ILE A 182 14.67 4.33 -3.39
C ILE A 182 14.96 5.48 -4.37
N ASP A 183 14.24 5.57 -5.49
CA ASP A 183 14.38 6.67 -6.46
C ASP A 183 14.06 8.03 -5.84
N GLU A 184 12.96 8.12 -5.08
CA GLU A 184 12.59 9.33 -4.33
C GLU A 184 13.71 9.75 -3.36
N GLU A 185 14.27 8.81 -2.60
CA GLU A 185 15.34 9.07 -1.63
C GLU A 185 16.67 9.47 -2.31
N ASN A 186 16.99 8.89 -3.48
CA ASN A 186 18.16 9.31 -4.27
C ASN A 186 18.02 10.76 -4.75
N LYS A 187 16.86 11.12 -5.31
CA LYS A 187 16.55 12.50 -5.73
C LYS A 187 16.64 13.49 -4.56
N LEU A 188 16.19 13.10 -3.37
CA LEU A 188 16.37 13.90 -2.15
C LEU A 188 17.85 14.12 -1.82
N CYS A 189 18.70 13.09 -1.96
CA CYS A 189 20.13 13.20 -1.73
C CYS A 189 20.84 14.13 -2.73
N GLU A 190 20.45 14.10 -4.00
CA GLU A 190 21.00 14.96 -5.05
C GLU A 190 20.64 16.43 -4.84
N SER A 191 19.43 16.70 -4.34
CA SER A 191 18.91 18.06 -4.14
C SER A 191 19.51 18.82 -2.93
N GLN A 192 20.20 18.14 -2.01
CA GLN A 192 20.70 18.77 -0.77
C GLN A 192 22.18 18.43 -0.47
N THR A 193 22.99 19.48 -0.33
CA THR A 193 24.46 19.43 -0.24
C THR A 193 25.04 18.71 0.99
N SER A 194 24.23 18.30 1.97
CA SER A 194 24.72 17.71 3.24
C SER A 194 23.78 16.67 3.87
N ASN A 195 23.05 15.90 3.05
CA ASN A 195 22.05 14.96 3.53
C ASN A 195 22.56 13.53 3.83
N HIS A 196 23.56 13.43 4.70
CA HIS A 196 24.19 12.15 5.09
C HIS A 196 23.21 11.12 5.68
N LEU A 197 22.12 11.56 6.33
CA LEU A 197 21.11 10.65 6.88
C LEU A 197 20.24 10.03 5.80
N ASN A 198 19.80 10.80 4.79
CA ASN A 198 19.11 10.23 3.64
C ASN A 198 20.03 9.30 2.82
N VAL A 199 21.32 9.61 2.68
CA VAL A 199 22.28 8.68 2.04
C VAL A 199 22.34 7.35 2.79
N LYS A 200 22.34 7.39 4.13
CA LYS A 200 22.29 6.17 4.94
C LYS A 200 20.95 5.44 4.80
N GLN A 201 19.84 6.18 4.73
CA GLN A 201 18.51 5.63 4.46
C GLN A 201 18.46 4.88 3.12
N VAL A 202 19.01 5.45 2.04
CA VAL A 202 19.11 4.80 0.72
C VAL A 202 19.85 3.48 0.82
N LYS A 203 21.01 3.45 1.49
CA LYS A 203 21.79 2.21 1.66
C LYS A 203 20.98 1.12 2.37
N ASN A 204 20.30 1.46 3.45
CA ASN A 204 19.44 0.53 4.17
C ASN A 204 18.27 0.03 3.29
N LEU A 205 17.69 0.90 2.46
CA LEU A 205 16.61 0.52 1.53
C LEU A 205 17.10 -0.43 0.42
N ILE A 206 18.32 -0.23 -0.09
CA ILE A 206 18.94 -1.14 -1.08
C ILE A 206 19.19 -2.51 -0.45
N GLU A 207 19.72 -2.57 0.78
CA GLU A 207 19.89 -3.85 1.50
C GLU A 207 18.56 -4.60 1.65
N ILE A 208 17.49 -3.86 1.91
CA ILE A 208 16.13 -4.39 2.00
C ILE A 208 15.65 -4.95 0.66
N GLN A 209 15.95 -4.27 -0.45
CA GLN A 209 15.64 -4.76 -1.79
C GLN A 209 16.38 -6.08 -2.07
N CYS A 210 17.66 -6.19 -1.70
CA CYS A 210 18.39 -7.45 -1.83
C CYS A 210 17.78 -8.58 -0.97
N ILE A 211 17.35 -8.29 0.26
CA ILE A 211 16.67 -9.25 1.13
C ILE A 211 15.32 -9.68 0.51
N TYR A 212 14.57 -8.73 -0.04
CA TYR A 212 13.32 -9.00 -0.76
C TYR A 212 13.55 -9.95 -1.93
N GLU A 213 14.51 -9.65 -2.80
CA GLU A 213 14.80 -10.45 -3.99
C GLU A 213 15.23 -11.87 -3.64
N LYS A 214 16.07 -12.02 -2.60
CA LYS A 214 16.44 -13.33 -2.07
C LYS A 214 15.20 -14.09 -1.61
N ARG A 215 14.34 -13.45 -0.81
CA ARG A 215 13.11 -14.08 -0.33
C ARG A 215 12.17 -14.46 -1.47
N MET A 216 12.04 -13.62 -2.50
CA MET A 216 11.20 -13.89 -3.66
C MET A 216 11.68 -15.15 -4.41
N LYS A 217 13.00 -15.35 -4.54
CA LYS A 217 13.59 -16.59 -5.08
C LYS A 217 13.29 -17.80 -4.20
N ASP A 218 13.38 -17.64 -2.88
CA ASP A 218 13.10 -18.71 -1.91
C ASP A 218 11.62 -19.14 -1.93
N VAL A 219 10.69 -18.19 -2.07
CA VAL A 219 9.25 -18.47 -2.20
C VAL A 219 8.96 -19.14 -3.55
N SER A 220 9.58 -18.65 -4.63
CA SER A 220 9.41 -19.21 -5.97
C SER A 220 9.90 -20.66 -6.09
N SER A 221 10.95 -21.02 -5.36
CA SER A 221 11.47 -22.39 -5.31
C SER A 221 10.67 -23.31 -4.38
N ASN A 222 9.98 -22.77 -3.37
CA ASN A 222 9.20 -23.52 -2.38
C ASN A 222 7.70 -23.23 -2.49
N GLN A 223 7.07 -23.70 -3.58
CA GLN A 223 5.66 -23.46 -3.93
C GLN A 223 4.63 -23.75 -2.80
N GLN A 224 4.99 -24.53 -1.78
CA GLN A 224 4.15 -24.84 -0.62
C GLN A 224 3.97 -23.69 0.39
N LEU A 225 4.78 -22.61 0.33
CA LEU A 225 4.75 -21.53 1.33
C LEU A 225 3.59 -20.52 1.14
N THR A 226 2.83 -20.61 0.06
CA THR A 226 1.86 -19.57 -0.38
C THR A 226 0.46 -20.11 -0.63
N ASP A 227 0.00 -21.07 0.19
CA ASP A 227 -1.42 -21.38 0.25
C ASP A 227 -2.22 -20.21 0.87
N LEU A 228 -3.53 -20.16 0.61
CA LEU A 228 -4.39 -19.05 1.04
C LEU A 228 -4.40 -18.88 2.58
N SER A 229 -4.31 -19.98 3.32
CA SER A 229 -4.27 -20.00 4.78
C SER A 229 -3.02 -19.32 5.35
N ASN A 230 -1.84 -19.58 4.77
CA ASN A 230 -0.60 -18.92 5.15
C ASN A 230 -0.63 -17.43 4.81
N ILE A 231 -1.19 -17.05 3.67
CA ILE A 231 -1.38 -15.65 3.30
C ILE A 231 -2.31 -14.95 4.29
N ASP A 232 -3.46 -15.53 4.62
CA ASP A 232 -4.39 -14.97 5.62
C ASP A 232 -3.73 -14.82 7.00
N LYS A 233 -2.94 -15.82 7.43
CA LYS A 233 -2.16 -15.74 8.67
C LYS A 233 -1.12 -14.61 8.60
N ARG A 234 -0.48 -14.40 7.45
CA ARG A 234 0.48 -13.31 7.24
C ARG A 234 -0.20 -11.96 7.31
N ILE A 235 -1.34 -11.79 6.64
CA ILE A 235 -2.19 -10.60 6.72
C ILE A 235 -2.54 -10.30 8.17
N GLY A 236 -3.06 -11.28 8.90
CA GLY A 236 -3.40 -11.14 10.32
C GLY A 236 -2.21 -10.78 11.22
N THR A 237 -0.99 -11.17 10.84
CA THR A 237 0.23 -10.78 11.56
C THR A 237 0.59 -9.32 11.29
N ILE A 238 0.56 -8.90 10.03
CA ILE A 238 0.88 -7.51 9.64
C ILE A 238 -0.14 -6.52 10.22
N ARG A 239 -1.42 -6.87 10.22
CA ARG A 239 -2.50 -6.01 10.76
C ARG A 239 -2.39 -5.74 12.25
N LYS A 240 -1.73 -6.61 13.02
CA LYS A 240 -1.50 -6.39 14.46
C LYS A 240 -0.52 -5.26 14.76
N TYR A 241 0.16 -4.72 13.74
CA TYR A 241 1.02 -3.56 13.94
C TYR A 241 0.17 -2.28 14.09
N PRO A 242 0.28 -1.53 15.20
CA PRO A 242 -0.65 -0.43 15.49
C PRO A 242 -0.73 0.64 14.41
N MET A 243 0.39 0.98 13.76
CA MET A 243 0.39 1.99 12.70
C MET A 243 -0.19 1.45 11.37
N ILE A 244 -0.12 0.13 11.11
CA ILE A 244 -0.83 -0.49 9.98
C ILE A 244 -2.32 -0.37 10.24
N GLU A 245 -2.78 -0.80 11.41
CA GLU A 245 -4.19 -0.73 11.80
C GLU A 245 -4.74 0.70 11.69
N LYS A 246 -4.03 1.68 12.25
CA LYS A 246 -4.39 3.09 12.15
C LYS A 246 -4.50 3.57 10.69
N GLN A 247 -3.57 3.19 9.82
CA GLN A 247 -3.65 3.57 8.40
C GLN A 247 -4.84 2.91 7.71
N LEU A 248 -5.10 1.62 7.97
CA LEU A 248 -6.24 0.91 7.40
C LEU A 248 -7.58 1.49 7.88
N GLU A 249 -7.67 1.93 9.13
CA GLU A 249 -8.86 2.62 9.65
C GLU A 249 -9.11 3.94 8.92
N ILE A 250 -8.08 4.77 8.73
CA ILE A 250 -8.17 6.02 7.97
C ILE A 250 -8.55 5.77 6.49
N MET A 251 -8.02 4.70 5.89
CA MET A 251 -8.38 4.29 4.53
C MET A 251 -9.85 3.89 4.43
N LYS A 252 -10.36 3.17 5.45
CA LYS A 252 -11.79 2.78 5.54
C LYS A 252 -12.68 4.02 5.68
N GLN A 253 -12.33 4.96 6.55
CA GLN A 253 -13.03 6.23 6.70
C GLN A 253 -13.06 7.02 5.38
N THR A 254 -11.92 7.07 4.67
CA THR A 254 -11.82 7.71 3.35
C THR A 254 -12.77 7.04 2.36
N GLN A 255 -12.81 5.72 2.33
CA GLN A 255 -13.71 4.98 1.44
C GLN A 255 -15.19 5.26 1.76
N GLU A 256 -15.58 5.25 3.03
CA GLU A 256 -16.94 5.56 3.49
C GLU A 256 -17.36 6.97 3.06
N MET A 257 -16.51 7.97 3.32
CA MET A 257 -16.77 9.35 2.89
C MET A 257 -16.92 9.49 1.37
N MET A 258 -16.09 8.79 0.60
CA MET A 258 -16.18 8.84 -0.86
C MET A 258 -17.46 8.19 -1.37
N THR A 259 -17.89 7.07 -0.78
CA THR A 259 -19.15 6.42 -1.13
C THR A 259 -20.34 7.35 -0.88
N GLU A 260 -20.41 7.99 0.29
CA GLU A 260 -21.48 8.95 0.60
C GLU A 260 -21.52 10.12 -0.39
N LEU A 261 -20.37 10.66 -0.78
CA LEU A 261 -20.30 11.76 -1.75
C LEU A 261 -20.82 11.37 -3.14
N TYR A 262 -20.58 10.13 -3.58
CA TYR A 262 -21.05 9.67 -4.88
C TYR A 262 -22.54 9.31 -4.85
N GLU A 263 -23.03 8.68 -3.78
CA GLU A 263 -24.45 8.34 -3.61
C GLU A 263 -25.34 9.57 -3.55
N VAL A 264 -24.88 10.67 -2.92
CA VAL A 264 -25.65 11.93 -2.83
C VAL A 264 -25.57 12.75 -4.14
N SER A 265 -24.58 12.50 -5.01
CA SER A 265 -24.41 13.23 -6.27
C SER A 265 -25.25 12.71 -7.45
N GLU A 266 -25.97 11.59 -7.25
CA GLU A 266 -26.84 10.97 -8.25
C GLU A 266 -28.34 11.31 -8.10
N ASP A 267 -28.70 12.12 -7.09
CA ASP A 267 -30.04 12.70 -6.86
C ASP A 267 -30.12 14.19 -7.30
#